data_AF-A0A537X1X3-F1
#
_entry.id   AF-A0A537X1X3-F1
#
_cell.length_a   1.000
_cell.length_b   1.000
_cell.length_c   1.000
_cell.angle_alpha   90.00
_cell.angle_beta   90.00
_cell.angle_gamma   90.00
#
_symmetry.space_group_name_H-M   'P 1'
#
loop_
_entity.id
_entity.type
_entity.pdbx_description
1 polymer ?
#
loop_
_entity_poly.entity_id
_entity_poly.type
_entity_poly.pdbx_seq_one_letter_code
_entity_poly.pdbx_strand_id
1 'polypeptide(L)'
;MTLLEAGQEERGERATVMLNGACDHDADAFATADPLLLEALPRHVVECGNPMTVVQAVALLGLFLRVRDDFTLDLGEGFRYSFDRSGFYFVLMRDLTPSAWRWFSGCVAHSDYAQDDQLILMAQSALERIERALRARDRLHEKLQLPASRDVSNEAIFYFDVALLMLGGAFDGLAHVVHVVQGLTGSERQIGWGSERWMKRLSVENPGLEQMMTREQPHRDARGMVAILRNTIHQESLRTIMWQSRGTRRERIAVPAGVETDLETVIARVGTAEQFGVMRGADKRLYIEPGVYIENIFPSVFASISAVMNATPVETLAGVDPAKLLTGPPDDETGIFTAPIRTRIRLLSGIE
;
A
#
# COMPACT_ATOMS: atom_id res chain seq x y z
N MET A 1 -49.55 -5.75 4.99
CA MET A 1 -48.21 -6.00 5.51
C MET A 1 -48.00 -7.50 5.53
N THR A 2 -47.23 -8.01 4.58
CA THR A 2 -46.89 -9.44 4.50
C THR A 2 -45.88 -9.80 5.59
N LEU A 3 -45.81 -11.07 6.01
CA LEU A 3 -44.85 -11.54 7.04
C LEU A 3 -43.38 -11.22 6.69
N LEU A 4 -43.08 -11.09 5.40
CA LEU A 4 -41.78 -10.65 4.88
C LEU A 4 -41.50 -9.16 5.15
N GLU A 5 -42.51 -8.30 5.02
CA GLU A 5 -42.39 -6.86 5.31
C GLU A 5 -42.24 -6.61 6.82
N ALA A 6 -43.00 -7.33 7.66
CA ALA A 6 -42.90 -7.24 9.11
C ALA A 6 -41.54 -7.70 9.65
N GLY A 7 -40.97 -8.77 9.08
CA GLY A 7 -39.63 -9.25 9.47
C GLY A 7 -38.49 -8.34 9.00
N GLN A 8 -38.69 -7.56 7.93
CA GLN A 8 -37.73 -6.54 7.50
C GLN A 8 -37.78 -5.29 8.39
N GLU A 9 -38.97 -4.90 8.84
CA GLU A 9 -39.17 -3.78 9.76
C GLU A 9 -38.54 -4.05 11.13
N GLU A 10 -38.79 -5.22 11.72
CA GLU A 10 -38.19 -5.64 13.00
C GLU A 10 -36.65 -5.72 12.94
N ARG A 11 -36.11 -6.20 11.81
CA ARG A 11 -34.66 -6.23 11.58
C ARG A 11 -34.08 -4.81 11.52
N GLY A 12 -34.76 -3.88 10.86
CA GLY A 12 -34.35 -2.48 10.77
C GLY A 12 -34.33 -1.78 12.13
N GLU A 13 -35.35 -2.01 12.95
CA GLU A 13 -35.40 -1.48 14.32
C GLU A 13 -34.24 -2.00 15.17
N ARG A 14 -33.99 -3.32 15.16
CA ARG A 14 -32.89 -3.94 15.92
C ARG A 14 -31.52 -3.41 15.49
N ALA A 15 -31.29 -3.29 14.18
CA ALA A 15 -30.04 -2.77 13.63
C ALA A 15 -29.79 -1.32 14.07
N THR A 16 -30.85 -0.50 14.05
CA THR A 16 -30.78 0.91 14.48
C THR A 16 -30.55 1.05 15.99
N VAL A 17 -31.17 0.20 16.81
CA VAL A 17 -30.94 0.20 18.27
C VAL A 17 -29.49 -0.16 18.61
N MET A 18 -28.91 -1.19 17.96
CA MET A 18 -27.52 -1.56 18.18
C MET A 18 -26.55 -0.44 17.79
N LEU A 19 -26.81 0.20 16.65
CA LEU A 19 -26.03 1.33 16.18
C LEU A 19 -26.12 2.52 17.14
N ASN A 20 -27.31 2.90 17.59
CA ASN A 20 -27.50 3.98 18.56
C ASN A 20 -26.75 3.69 19.86
N GLY A 21 -26.77 2.44 20.33
CA GLY A 21 -25.97 2.03 21.49
C GLY A 21 -24.47 2.26 21.29
N ALA A 22 -23.93 1.99 20.09
CA ALA A 22 -22.53 2.31 19.79
C ALA A 22 -22.28 3.83 19.82
N CYS A 23 -23.22 4.63 19.28
CA CYS A 23 -23.12 6.09 19.29
C CYS A 23 -23.18 6.66 20.72
N ASP A 24 -24.08 6.16 21.57
CA ASP A 24 -24.27 6.62 22.95
C ASP A 24 -23.07 6.32 23.86
N HIS A 25 -22.19 5.41 23.45
CA HIS A 25 -20.98 5.02 24.17
C HIS A 25 -19.69 5.58 23.56
N ASP A 26 -19.79 6.51 22.60
CA ASP A 26 -18.64 7.09 21.88
C ASP A 26 -17.72 6.00 21.30
N ALA A 27 -18.30 4.91 20.77
CA ALA A 27 -17.53 3.82 20.20
C ALA A 27 -16.86 4.24 18.88
N ASP A 28 -15.57 3.95 18.71
CA ASP A 28 -14.83 4.25 17.48
C ASP A 28 -15.29 3.39 16.29
N ALA A 29 -15.89 2.22 16.55
CA ALA A 29 -16.29 1.25 15.53
C ALA A 29 -17.39 0.31 16.02
N PHE A 30 -18.31 -0.06 15.11
CA PHE A 30 -19.30 -1.11 15.32
C PHE A 30 -19.11 -2.24 14.31
N ALA A 31 -18.52 -3.35 14.76
CA ALA A 31 -18.29 -4.52 13.90
C ALA A 31 -19.60 -5.28 13.67
N THR A 32 -19.99 -5.43 12.40
CA THR A 32 -21.24 -6.12 12.03
C THR A 32 -21.10 -6.89 10.71
N ALA A 33 -21.99 -7.85 10.51
CA ALA A 33 -22.18 -8.55 9.24
C ALA A 33 -23.53 -8.22 8.59
N ASP A 34 -24.30 -7.27 9.14
CA ASP A 34 -25.61 -6.91 8.61
C ASP A 34 -25.47 -5.96 7.38
N PRO A 35 -25.85 -6.39 6.17
CA PRO A 35 -25.79 -5.54 4.97
C PRO A 35 -26.64 -4.28 5.07
N LEU A 36 -27.67 -4.26 5.92
CA LEU A 36 -28.49 -3.08 6.14
C LEU A 36 -27.64 -1.92 6.68
N LEU A 37 -26.79 -2.21 7.67
CA LEU A 37 -25.92 -1.21 8.30
C LEU A 37 -24.69 -0.89 7.45
N LEU A 38 -24.19 -1.86 6.68
CA LEU A 38 -22.97 -1.72 5.89
C LEU A 38 -23.20 -1.05 4.52
N GLU A 39 -24.34 -1.29 3.87
CA GLU A 39 -24.54 -0.94 2.46
C GLU A 39 -25.84 -0.18 2.20
N ALA A 40 -26.95 -0.57 2.83
CA ALA A 40 -28.27 -0.09 2.43
C ALA A 40 -28.71 1.21 3.10
N LEU A 41 -28.30 1.45 4.35
CA LEU A 41 -28.65 2.69 5.05
C LEU A 41 -27.78 3.87 4.58
N PRO A 42 -28.36 5.08 4.47
CA PRO A 42 -27.59 6.25 4.13
C PRO A 42 -26.48 6.51 5.15
N ARG A 43 -25.28 6.87 4.67
CA ARG A 43 -24.11 7.07 5.55
C ARG A 43 -24.36 8.01 6.72
N HIS A 44 -25.07 9.12 6.51
CA HIS A 44 -25.40 10.10 7.55
C HIS A 44 -26.28 9.54 8.69
N VAL A 45 -26.97 8.42 8.46
CA VAL A 45 -27.76 7.72 9.49
C VAL A 45 -26.85 6.83 10.34
N VAL A 46 -25.84 6.22 9.72
CA VAL A 46 -25.00 5.21 10.38
C VAL A 46 -23.65 5.72 10.84
N GLU A 47 -23.30 6.96 10.50
CA GLU A 47 -21.96 7.52 10.72
C GLU A 47 -21.52 7.54 12.17
N CYS A 48 -22.42 7.81 13.12
CA CYS A 48 -22.06 7.94 14.53
C CYS A 48 -21.57 6.64 15.16
N GLY A 49 -21.98 5.48 14.65
CA GLY A 49 -21.55 4.18 15.15
C GLY A 49 -20.47 3.53 14.28
N ASN A 50 -20.10 4.18 13.16
CA ASN A 50 -19.06 3.72 12.23
C ASN A 50 -19.14 2.20 11.95
N PRO A 51 -20.26 1.70 11.39
CA PRO A 51 -20.42 0.28 11.14
C PRO A 51 -19.40 -0.18 10.11
N MET A 52 -18.76 -1.32 10.40
CA MET A 52 -17.73 -1.89 9.55
C MET A 52 -17.76 -3.41 9.62
N THR A 53 -17.18 -4.05 8.61
CA THR A 53 -17.04 -5.50 8.62
C THR A 53 -16.11 -5.94 9.75
N VAL A 54 -16.19 -7.21 10.14
CA VAL A 54 -15.28 -7.79 11.14
C VAL A 54 -13.81 -7.63 10.72
N VAL A 55 -13.52 -7.79 9.43
CA VAL A 55 -12.16 -7.61 8.88
C VAL A 55 -11.69 -6.16 9.03
N GLN A 56 -12.55 -5.18 8.71
CA GLN A 56 -12.23 -3.76 8.89
C GLN A 56 -12.01 -3.40 10.36
N ALA A 57 -12.81 -3.97 11.27
CA ALA A 57 -12.62 -3.76 12.71
C ALA A 57 -11.29 -4.36 13.22
N VAL A 58 -10.90 -5.54 12.74
CA VAL A 58 -9.60 -6.15 13.05
C VAL A 58 -8.45 -5.30 12.51
N ALA A 59 -8.59 -4.75 11.30
CA ALA A 59 -7.60 -3.84 10.73
C ALA A 59 -7.44 -2.55 11.55
N LEU A 60 -8.55 -1.95 11.99
CA LEU A 60 -8.55 -0.77 12.86
C LEU A 60 -7.90 -1.06 14.21
N LEU A 61 -8.24 -2.20 14.83
CA LEU A 61 -7.60 -2.66 16.07
C LEU A 61 -6.09 -2.88 15.86
N GLY A 62 -5.71 -3.51 14.74
CA GLY A 62 -4.31 -3.71 14.39
C GLY A 62 -3.55 -2.39 14.23
N LEU A 63 -4.16 -1.39 13.57
CA LEU A 63 -3.61 -0.04 13.48
C LEU A 63 -3.43 0.59 14.87
N PHE A 64 -4.45 0.51 15.73
CA PHE A 64 -4.42 1.02 17.10
C PHE A 64 -3.25 0.44 17.92
N LEU A 65 -3.00 -0.87 17.78
CA LEU A 65 -1.89 -1.57 18.42
C LEU A 65 -0.53 -1.10 17.87
N ARG A 66 -0.36 -1.07 16.54
CA ARG A 66 0.90 -0.66 15.90
C ARG A 66 1.29 0.79 16.19
N VAL A 67 0.32 1.69 16.26
CA VAL A 67 0.54 3.11 16.61
C VAL A 67 1.11 3.25 18.03
N ARG A 68 0.76 2.32 18.93
CA ARG A 68 1.23 2.25 20.32
C ARG A 68 2.47 1.37 20.50
N ASP A 69 3.10 0.96 19.39
CA ASP A 69 4.24 0.06 19.38
C ASP A 69 3.98 -1.32 20.00
N ASP A 70 2.73 -1.78 19.96
CA ASP A 70 2.38 -3.17 20.26
C ASP A 70 2.29 -3.97 18.97
N PHE A 71 3.31 -4.82 18.73
CA PHE A 71 3.38 -5.74 17.59
C PHE A 71 3.22 -7.19 18.03
N THR A 72 2.50 -7.41 19.13
CA THR A 72 2.27 -8.73 19.67
C THR A 72 1.18 -9.46 18.91
N LEU A 73 1.48 -10.69 18.47
CA LEU A 73 0.56 -11.61 17.84
C LEU A 73 0.11 -12.66 18.84
N ASP A 74 -1.21 -12.78 19.01
CA ASP A 74 -1.82 -13.94 19.64
C ASP A 74 -2.20 -14.94 18.54
N LEU A 75 -1.64 -16.15 18.58
CA LEU A 75 -1.88 -17.20 17.61
C LEU A 75 -2.89 -18.25 18.12
N GLY A 76 -3.46 -18.05 19.31
CA GLY A 76 -4.32 -19.03 19.98
C GLY A 76 -3.52 -20.07 20.78
N GLU A 77 -4.24 -20.89 21.55
CA GLU A 77 -3.68 -22.04 22.32
C GLU A 77 -2.49 -21.69 23.25
N GLY A 78 -2.40 -20.43 23.70
CA GLY A 78 -1.32 -19.94 24.56
C GLY A 78 -0.05 -19.55 23.81
N PHE A 79 -0.02 -19.63 22.47
CA PHE A 79 1.11 -19.20 21.65
C PHE A 79 1.03 -17.70 21.37
N ARG A 80 2.00 -16.97 21.92
CA ARG A 80 2.16 -15.53 21.72
C ARG A 80 3.53 -15.25 21.12
N TYR A 81 3.55 -14.48 20.04
CA TYR A 81 4.78 -14.03 19.41
C TYR A 81 4.86 -12.51 19.50
N SER A 82 5.96 -11.95 19.99
CA SER A 82 6.15 -10.50 20.07
C SER A 82 7.23 -10.09 19.09
N PHE A 83 6.86 -9.24 18.13
CA PHE A 83 7.80 -8.60 17.22
C PHE A 83 8.23 -7.25 17.79
N ASP A 84 9.41 -6.78 17.37
CA ASP A 84 9.63 -5.34 17.34
C ASP A 84 8.98 -4.75 16.07
N ARG A 85 8.99 -3.42 15.97
CA ARG A 85 8.45 -2.72 14.80
C ARG A 85 9.10 -3.22 13.50
N SER A 86 10.42 -3.42 13.52
CA SER A 86 11.18 -3.84 12.33
C SER A 86 10.77 -5.21 11.84
N GLY A 87 10.68 -6.19 12.73
CA GLY A 87 10.26 -7.55 12.40
C GLY A 87 8.86 -7.62 11.82
N PHE A 88 7.90 -6.88 12.39
CA PHE A 88 6.52 -6.86 11.86
C PHE A 88 6.47 -6.42 10.39
N TYR A 89 7.04 -5.25 10.08
CA TYR A 89 7.00 -4.73 8.71
C TYR A 89 7.93 -5.51 7.76
N PHE A 90 9.00 -6.11 8.27
CA PHE A 90 9.86 -6.98 7.48
C PHE A 90 9.09 -8.22 6.98
N VAL A 91 8.34 -8.87 7.88
CA VAL A 91 7.50 -10.03 7.49
C VAL A 91 6.38 -9.59 6.54
N LEU A 92 5.69 -8.48 6.85
CA LEU A 92 4.61 -7.96 6.00
C LEU A 92 5.11 -7.62 4.59
N MET A 93 6.25 -6.92 4.47
CA MET A 93 6.84 -6.57 3.18
C MET A 93 7.17 -7.82 2.35
N ARG A 94 7.81 -8.83 2.97
CA ARG A 94 8.14 -10.09 2.28
C ARG A 94 6.90 -10.86 1.82
N ASP A 95 5.84 -10.84 2.61
CA ASP A 95 4.57 -11.50 2.26
C ASP A 95 3.80 -10.74 1.17
N LEU A 96 3.94 -9.41 1.10
CA LEU A 96 3.38 -8.57 0.02
C LEU A 96 4.17 -8.67 -1.29
N THR A 97 5.45 -9.04 -1.22
CA THR A 97 6.32 -9.22 -2.40
C THR A 97 6.99 -10.60 -2.38
N PRO A 98 6.26 -11.70 -2.62
CA PRO A 98 6.82 -13.06 -2.55
C PRO A 98 7.98 -13.26 -3.54
N SER A 99 7.94 -12.60 -4.70
CA SER A 99 9.03 -12.58 -5.69
C SER A 99 10.37 -12.10 -5.13
N ALA A 100 10.36 -11.34 -4.04
CA ALA A 100 11.56 -10.85 -3.39
C ALA A 100 12.42 -11.97 -2.80
N TRP A 101 11.86 -13.15 -2.47
CA TRP A 101 12.64 -14.28 -1.96
C TRP A 101 13.71 -14.70 -2.95
N ARG A 102 13.29 -15.06 -4.17
CA ARG A 102 14.17 -15.51 -5.25
C ARG A 102 15.11 -14.39 -5.66
N TRP A 103 14.53 -13.23 -5.95
CA TRP A 103 15.24 -12.06 -6.42
C TRP A 103 16.34 -11.59 -5.46
N PHE A 104 16.03 -11.46 -4.17
CA PHE A 104 17.01 -11.03 -3.17
C PHE A 104 18.06 -12.11 -2.90
N SER A 105 17.69 -13.39 -2.84
CA SER A 105 18.67 -14.48 -2.65
C SER A 105 19.70 -14.56 -3.77
N GLY A 106 19.32 -14.24 -5.02
CA GLY A 106 20.27 -14.15 -6.13
C GLY A 106 21.25 -12.98 -5.95
N CYS A 107 20.77 -11.84 -5.47
CA CYS A 107 21.63 -10.70 -5.14
C CYS A 107 22.62 -11.04 -4.02
N VAL A 108 22.18 -11.77 -2.99
CA VAL A 108 23.03 -12.27 -1.89
C VAL A 108 24.12 -13.20 -2.44
N ALA A 109 23.72 -14.26 -3.15
CA ALA A 109 24.66 -15.25 -3.69
C ALA A 109 25.69 -14.64 -4.64
N HIS A 110 25.29 -13.67 -5.47
CA HIS A 110 26.22 -12.93 -6.32
C HIS A 110 27.19 -12.07 -5.51
N SER A 111 26.70 -11.35 -4.51
CA SER A 111 27.53 -10.47 -3.67
C SER A 111 28.58 -11.29 -2.90
N ASP A 112 28.17 -12.45 -2.37
CA ASP A 112 29.08 -13.41 -1.73
C ASP A 112 30.15 -13.93 -2.71
N TYR A 113 29.79 -14.24 -3.95
CA TYR A 113 30.75 -14.69 -4.96
C TYR A 113 31.73 -13.57 -5.38
N ALA A 114 31.20 -12.37 -5.63
CA ALA A 114 31.97 -11.22 -6.10
C ALA A 114 32.79 -10.55 -4.99
N GLN A 115 32.50 -10.85 -3.71
CA GLN A 115 33.03 -10.15 -2.54
C GLN A 115 32.78 -8.64 -2.61
N ASP A 116 31.57 -8.28 -3.09
CA ASP A 116 31.11 -6.91 -3.26
C ASP A 116 29.64 -6.79 -2.85
N ASP A 117 29.39 -6.02 -1.79
CA ASP A 117 28.07 -5.86 -1.20
C ASP A 117 27.19 -4.85 -1.95
N GLN A 118 27.68 -4.20 -3.02
CA GLN A 118 26.94 -3.14 -3.70
C GLN A 118 25.55 -3.62 -4.18
N LEU A 119 25.46 -4.82 -4.77
CA LEU A 119 24.20 -5.34 -5.30
C LEU A 119 23.21 -5.69 -4.18
N ILE A 120 23.66 -6.39 -3.13
CA ILE A 120 22.80 -6.72 -1.98
C ILE A 120 22.33 -5.45 -1.25
N LEU A 121 23.17 -4.43 -1.11
CA LEU A 121 22.78 -3.15 -0.49
C LEU A 121 21.75 -2.39 -1.34
N MET A 122 21.90 -2.38 -2.67
CA MET A 122 20.89 -1.81 -3.58
C MET A 122 19.55 -2.54 -3.47
N ALA A 123 19.59 -3.87 -3.50
CA ALA A 123 18.40 -4.70 -3.39
C ALA A 123 17.70 -4.53 -2.04
N GLN A 124 18.46 -4.48 -0.94
CA GLN A 124 17.95 -4.25 0.41
C GLN A 124 17.31 -2.87 0.51
N SER A 125 17.97 -1.85 -0.03
CA SER A 125 17.46 -0.48 -0.03
C SER A 125 16.11 -0.37 -0.77
N ALA A 126 15.87 -1.16 -1.82
CA ALA A 126 14.57 -1.21 -2.49
C ALA A 126 13.48 -1.81 -1.59
N LEU A 127 13.78 -2.91 -0.89
CA LEU A 127 12.85 -3.58 0.04
C LEU A 127 12.53 -2.73 1.27
N GLU A 128 13.54 -2.09 1.86
CA GLU A 128 13.34 -1.21 3.02
C GLU A 128 12.47 0.02 2.67
N ARG A 129 12.46 0.46 1.42
CA ARG A 129 11.55 1.53 0.99
C ARG A 129 10.09 1.06 0.97
N ILE A 130 9.82 -0.19 0.61
CA ILE A 130 8.47 -0.78 0.73
C ILE A 130 8.04 -0.80 2.20
N GLU A 131 8.93 -1.25 3.09
CA GLU A 131 8.70 -1.24 4.54
C GLU A 131 8.40 0.18 5.06
N ARG A 132 9.18 1.18 4.66
CA ARG A 132 8.96 2.59 5.04
C ARG A 132 7.64 3.14 4.49
N ALA A 133 7.21 2.73 3.30
CA ALA A 133 5.91 3.10 2.76
C ALA A 133 4.75 2.52 3.59
N LEU A 134 4.85 1.26 4.04
CA LEU A 134 3.87 0.63 4.92
C LEU A 134 3.77 1.33 6.28
N ARG A 135 4.91 1.76 6.85
CA ARG A 135 4.95 2.56 8.08
C ARG A 135 4.29 3.93 7.90
N ALA A 136 4.59 4.60 6.78
CA ALA A 136 4.01 5.88 6.46
C ALA A 136 2.49 5.78 6.26
N ARG A 137 2.01 4.70 5.62
CA ARG A 137 0.58 4.38 5.55
C ARG A 137 -0.05 4.32 6.94
N ASP A 138 0.51 3.56 7.88
CA ASP A 138 -0.08 3.46 9.22
C ASP A 138 -0.11 4.83 9.94
N ARG A 139 0.94 5.64 9.81
CA ARG A 139 0.95 6.99 10.39
C ARG A 139 -0.05 7.94 9.71
N LEU A 140 -0.25 7.82 8.40
CA LEU A 140 -1.32 8.52 7.69
C LEU A 140 -2.69 8.12 8.25
N HIS A 141 -2.99 6.82 8.34
CA HIS A 141 -4.27 6.36 8.85
C HIS A 141 -4.49 6.73 10.31
N GLU A 142 -3.45 6.71 11.15
CA GLU A 142 -3.50 7.25 12.52
C GLU A 142 -4.02 8.69 12.53
N LYS A 143 -3.45 9.57 11.70
CA LYS A 143 -3.86 10.99 11.66
C LYS A 143 -5.29 11.14 11.15
N LEU A 144 -5.70 10.32 10.19
CA LEU A 144 -7.07 10.33 9.66
C LEU A 144 -8.13 9.85 10.69
N GLN A 145 -7.73 9.18 11.78
CA GLN A 145 -8.64 8.84 12.89
C GLN A 145 -8.77 9.96 13.94
N LEU A 146 -7.93 10.99 13.90
CA LEU A 146 -7.96 12.06 14.90
C LEU A 146 -8.94 13.17 14.52
N PRO A 147 -9.47 13.92 15.50
CA PRO A 147 -10.26 15.12 15.21
C PRO A 147 -9.49 16.09 14.31
N ALA A 148 -10.10 16.44 13.17
CA ALA A 148 -9.47 17.27 12.17
C ALA A 148 -9.03 18.64 12.75
N SER A 149 -7.74 18.92 12.59
CA SER A 149 -7.12 20.20 12.88
C SER A 149 -6.09 20.50 11.80
N ARG A 150 -5.66 21.77 11.68
CA ARG A 150 -4.62 22.13 10.71
C ARG A 150 -3.35 21.31 10.89
N ASP A 151 -2.96 21.02 12.15
CA ASP A 151 -1.75 20.27 12.46
C ASP A 151 -1.90 18.79 12.08
N VAL A 152 -3.05 18.17 12.41
CA VAL A 152 -3.37 16.79 12.02
C VAL A 152 -3.37 16.65 10.49
N SER A 153 -3.99 17.59 9.80
CA SER A 153 -4.04 17.63 8.33
C SER A 153 -2.67 17.81 7.67
N ASN A 154 -1.77 18.61 8.27
CA ASN A 154 -0.41 18.77 7.77
C ASN A 154 0.40 17.48 7.97
N GLU A 155 0.29 16.84 9.14
CA GLU A 155 0.94 15.57 9.43
C GLU A 155 0.43 14.44 8.52
N ALA A 156 -0.88 14.38 8.26
CA ALA A 156 -1.46 13.41 7.33
C ALA A 156 -0.85 13.55 5.92
N ILE A 157 -0.80 14.78 5.36
CA ILE A 157 -0.14 15.01 4.06
C ILE A 157 1.33 14.63 4.10
N PHE A 158 2.05 14.97 5.18
CA PHE A 158 3.46 14.59 5.30
C PHE A 158 3.65 13.08 5.17
N TYR A 159 2.86 12.27 5.86
CA TYR A 159 2.97 10.81 5.75
C TYR A 159 2.47 10.27 4.40
N PHE A 160 1.49 10.93 3.77
CA PHE A 160 1.09 10.61 2.39
C PHE A 160 2.25 10.84 1.40
N ASP A 161 2.93 11.99 1.50
CA ASP A 161 4.11 12.33 0.70
C ASP A 161 5.25 11.35 0.93
N VAL A 162 5.51 10.99 2.19
CA VAL A 162 6.53 9.97 2.53
C VAL A 162 6.17 8.63 1.91
N ALA A 163 4.91 8.18 1.98
CA ALA A 163 4.50 6.92 1.37
C ALA A 163 4.75 6.91 -0.15
N LEU A 164 4.31 7.97 -0.86
CA LEU A 164 4.54 8.12 -2.31
C LEU A 164 6.03 8.18 -2.65
N LEU A 165 6.82 8.92 -1.88
CA LEU A 165 8.27 9.04 -2.06
C LEU A 165 8.96 7.68 -1.90
N MET A 166 8.59 6.92 -0.88
CA MET A 166 9.16 5.61 -0.60
C MET A 166 8.77 4.59 -1.68
N LEU A 167 7.51 4.56 -2.11
CA LEU A 167 7.08 3.70 -3.23
C LEU A 167 7.81 4.05 -4.53
N GLY A 168 7.93 5.34 -4.86
CA GLY A 168 8.69 5.78 -6.03
C GLY A 168 10.15 5.36 -5.96
N GLY A 169 10.78 5.53 -4.80
CA GLY A 169 12.15 5.10 -4.58
C GLY A 169 12.34 3.58 -4.60
N ALA A 170 11.32 2.79 -4.27
CA ALA A 170 11.36 1.34 -4.42
C ALA A 170 11.45 0.94 -5.90
N PHE A 171 10.64 1.56 -6.77
CA PHE A 171 10.79 1.39 -8.22
C PHE A 171 12.17 1.83 -8.72
N ASP A 172 12.69 2.97 -8.26
CA ASP A 172 14.01 3.43 -8.67
C ASP A 172 15.10 2.43 -8.25
N GLY A 173 15.03 1.91 -7.01
CA GLY A 173 15.94 0.85 -6.52
C GLY A 173 15.88 -0.43 -7.38
N LEU A 174 14.68 -0.85 -7.81
CA LEU A 174 14.53 -1.96 -8.75
C LEU A 174 15.22 -1.69 -10.09
N ALA A 175 15.14 -0.47 -10.63
CA ALA A 175 15.81 -0.11 -11.88
C ALA A 175 17.33 -0.26 -11.78
N HIS A 176 17.91 0.11 -10.63
CA HIS A 176 19.34 -0.06 -10.36
C HIS A 176 19.75 -1.54 -10.31
N VAL A 177 18.97 -2.39 -9.63
CA VAL A 177 19.25 -3.83 -9.60
C VAL A 177 19.10 -4.44 -11.00
N VAL A 178 18.05 -4.10 -11.73
CA VAL A 178 17.85 -4.53 -13.14
C VAL A 178 19.05 -4.11 -14.00
N HIS A 179 19.55 -2.88 -13.84
CA HIS A 179 20.70 -2.39 -14.58
C HIS A 179 21.94 -3.26 -14.37
N VAL A 180 22.22 -3.65 -13.12
CA VAL A 180 23.36 -4.51 -12.78
C VAL A 180 23.13 -5.94 -13.28
N VAL A 181 21.96 -6.54 -13.02
CA VAL A 181 21.65 -7.93 -13.42
C VAL A 181 21.72 -8.13 -14.93
N GLN A 182 21.26 -7.14 -15.69
CA GLN A 182 21.29 -7.17 -17.15
C GLN A 182 22.65 -6.74 -17.74
N GLY A 183 23.66 -6.44 -16.91
CA GLY A 183 24.98 -6.01 -17.37
C GLY A 183 24.95 -4.74 -18.23
N LEU A 184 23.96 -3.87 -18.01
CA LEU A 184 23.78 -2.68 -18.83
C LEU A 184 24.93 -1.69 -18.59
N THR A 185 25.42 -1.08 -19.66
CA THR A 185 26.45 -0.03 -19.56
C THR A 185 25.83 1.38 -19.51
N GLY A 186 26.61 2.36 -19.07
CA GLY A 186 26.26 3.78 -19.12
C GLY A 186 26.31 4.50 -17.77
N SER A 187 25.81 5.73 -17.74
CA SER A 187 25.81 6.54 -16.52
C SER A 187 24.72 6.11 -15.55
N GLU A 188 25.09 5.91 -14.28
CA GLU A 188 24.14 5.61 -13.21
C GLU A 188 23.08 6.71 -13.02
N ARG A 189 23.41 7.96 -13.33
CA ARG A 189 22.49 9.11 -13.25
C ARG A 189 21.32 9.02 -14.25
N GLN A 190 21.43 8.13 -15.25
CA GLN A 190 20.42 7.95 -16.29
C GLN A 190 19.59 6.67 -16.08
N ILE A 191 19.82 5.92 -15.00
CA ILE A 191 19.05 4.72 -14.67
C ILE A 191 17.67 5.15 -14.19
N GLY A 192 16.63 4.53 -14.75
CA GLY A 192 15.27 4.73 -14.26
C GLY A 192 14.22 4.50 -15.33
N TRP A 193 13.04 4.10 -14.88
CA TRP A 193 11.90 3.74 -15.74
C TRP A 193 11.34 4.90 -16.58
N GLY A 194 11.70 6.14 -16.24
CA GLY A 194 11.36 7.34 -17.04
C GLY A 194 12.41 7.73 -18.08
N SER A 195 13.57 7.08 -18.10
CA SER A 195 14.70 7.43 -18.97
C SER A 195 14.60 6.69 -20.30
N GLU A 196 14.20 7.37 -21.37
CA GLU A 196 14.09 6.79 -22.71
C GLU A 196 15.41 6.13 -23.16
N ARG A 197 16.55 6.75 -22.85
CA ARG A 197 17.86 6.23 -23.23
C ARG A 197 18.19 4.93 -22.49
N TRP A 198 17.82 4.82 -21.22
CA TRP A 198 18.03 3.59 -20.44
C TRP A 198 17.04 2.50 -20.84
N MET A 199 15.76 2.85 -21.03
CA MET A 199 14.73 1.94 -21.54
C MET A 199 15.11 1.34 -22.90
N LYS A 200 15.68 2.13 -23.82
CA LYS A 200 16.18 1.63 -25.11
C LYS A 200 17.35 0.64 -24.97
N ARG A 201 18.16 0.74 -23.90
CA ARG A 201 19.21 -0.27 -23.65
C ARG A 201 18.61 -1.52 -23.02
N LEU A 202 17.71 -1.33 -22.07
CA LEU A 202 16.96 -2.43 -21.47
C LEU A 202 16.17 -3.23 -22.51
N SER A 203 15.59 -2.58 -23.53
CA SER A 203 14.85 -3.28 -24.60
C SER A 203 15.71 -4.26 -25.40
N VAL A 204 17.01 -4.04 -25.47
CA VAL A 204 17.95 -4.91 -26.20
C VAL A 204 18.22 -6.18 -25.39
N GLU A 205 18.49 -6.03 -24.09
CA GLU A 205 18.85 -7.16 -23.21
C GLU A 205 17.63 -7.91 -22.66
N ASN A 206 16.56 -7.18 -22.32
CA ASN A 206 15.33 -7.73 -21.77
C ASN A 206 14.10 -6.97 -22.28
N PRO A 207 13.59 -7.32 -23.48
CA PRO A 207 12.41 -6.69 -24.05
C PRO A 207 11.14 -6.91 -23.23
N GLY A 208 11.07 -7.99 -22.44
CA GLY A 208 9.93 -8.26 -21.55
C GLY A 208 9.81 -7.23 -20.42
N LEU A 209 10.93 -6.93 -19.74
CA LEU A 209 10.97 -5.89 -18.70
C LEU A 209 10.69 -4.50 -19.27
N GLU A 210 11.21 -4.19 -20.46
CA GLU A 210 10.92 -2.93 -21.11
C GLU A 210 9.42 -2.82 -21.43
N GLN A 211 8.84 -3.87 -22.03
CA GLN A 211 7.43 -3.91 -22.39
C GLN A 211 6.55 -3.61 -21.19
N MET A 212 6.82 -4.18 -20.02
CA MET A 212 6.04 -3.93 -18.79
C MET A 212 5.94 -2.44 -18.41
N MET A 213 6.93 -1.63 -18.80
CA MET A 213 7.07 -0.22 -18.44
C MET A 213 6.76 0.73 -19.61
N THR A 214 6.27 0.19 -20.74
CA THR A 214 5.73 0.98 -21.85
C THR A 214 4.37 1.59 -21.49
N ARG A 215 3.91 2.55 -22.30
CA ARG A 215 2.62 3.23 -22.07
C ARG A 215 1.46 2.24 -22.06
N GLU A 216 0.46 2.52 -21.23
CA GLU A 216 -0.80 1.77 -21.16
C GLU A 216 -0.65 0.33 -20.67
N GLN A 217 0.49 0.02 -20.04
CA GLN A 217 0.73 -1.24 -19.37
C GLN A 217 0.38 -1.13 -17.89
N PRO A 218 -0.26 -2.15 -17.28
CA PRO A 218 -0.68 -2.09 -15.88
C PRO A 218 0.46 -1.71 -14.92
N HIS A 219 1.67 -2.23 -15.14
CA HIS A 219 2.81 -1.94 -14.27
C HIS A 219 3.30 -0.50 -14.41
N ARG A 220 3.26 0.06 -15.63
CA ARG A 220 3.61 1.45 -15.89
C ARG A 220 2.58 2.40 -15.30
N ASP A 221 1.31 2.04 -15.33
CA ASP A 221 0.19 2.80 -14.79
C ASP A 221 0.24 2.79 -13.25
N ALA A 222 0.51 1.64 -12.61
CA ALA A 222 0.74 1.55 -11.17
C ALA A 222 1.89 2.47 -10.71
N ARG A 223 3.02 2.46 -11.42
CA ARG A 223 4.10 3.42 -11.18
C ARG A 223 3.65 4.86 -11.47
N GLY A 224 2.81 5.07 -12.48
CA GLY A 224 2.26 6.38 -12.86
C GLY A 224 1.47 7.03 -11.74
N MET A 225 0.59 6.27 -11.09
CA MET A 225 -0.20 6.73 -9.94
C MET A 225 0.69 7.29 -8.82
N VAL A 226 1.82 6.63 -8.54
CA VAL A 226 2.80 7.12 -7.56
C VAL A 226 3.59 8.32 -8.10
N ALA A 227 4.15 8.20 -9.30
CA ALA A 227 5.12 9.15 -9.84
C ALA A 227 4.51 10.53 -10.13
N ILE A 228 3.27 10.58 -10.63
CA ILE A 228 2.58 11.83 -10.95
C ILE A 228 2.47 12.69 -9.69
N LEU A 229 1.96 12.13 -8.59
CA LEU A 229 1.79 12.85 -7.33
C LEU A 229 3.13 13.12 -6.65
N ARG A 230 4.04 12.14 -6.59
CA ARG A 230 5.38 12.33 -6.00
C ARG A 230 6.16 13.46 -6.65
N ASN A 231 6.03 13.64 -7.97
CA ASN A 231 6.73 14.70 -8.68
C ASN A 231 6.23 16.11 -8.30
N THR A 232 4.99 16.23 -7.82
CA THR A 232 4.46 17.52 -7.33
C THR A 232 5.17 17.98 -6.05
N ILE A 233 5.66 17.07 -5.21
CA ILE A 233 6.44 17.37 -3.99
C ILE A 233 7.65 18.27 -4.31
N HIS A 234 8.26 18.09 -5.49
CA HIS A 234 9.43 18.86 -5.93
C HIS A 234 9.10 20.19 -6.64
N GLN A 235 7.84 20.45 -6.99
CA GLN A 235 7.45 21.59 -7.85
C GLN A 235 6.41 22.49 -7.18
N GLU A 236 5.20 21.97 -6.96
CA GLU A 236 4.10 22.64 -6.27
C GLU A 236 3.54 21.65 -5.26
N SER A 237 3.82 21.90 -3.97
CA SER A 237 3.41 20.98 -2.89
C SER A 237 1.89 20.78 -2.87
N LEU A 238 1.49 19.54 -2.60
CA LEU A 238 0.11 19.18 -2.33
C LEU A 238 -0.44 20.05 -1.20
N ARG A 239 -1.66 20.57 -1.36
CA ARG A 239 -2.30 21.43 -0.36
C ARG A 239 -3.49 20.72 0.24
N THR A 240 -3.55 20.64 1.57
CA THR A 240 -4.77 20.17 2.23
C THR A 240 -5.86 21.21 2.09
N ILE A 241 -7.03 20.76 1.69
CA ILE A 241 -8.26 21.53 1.84
C ILE A 241 -9.12 20.74 2.82
N MET A 242 -9.26 21.28 4.03
CA MET A 242 -10.19 20.72 5.01
C MET A 242 -11.61 20.87 4.46
N TRP A 243 -12.27 19.75 4.21
CA TRP A 243 -13.67 19.73 3.77
C TRP A 243 -14.57 19.23 4.90
N GLN A 244 -15.53 20.04 5.30
CA GLN A 244 -16.58 19.65 6.24
C GLN A 244 -17.91 19.55 5.48
N SER A 245 -18.54 18.38 5.51
CA SER A 245 -19.89 18.20 4.96
C SER A 245 -20.74 17.41 5.95
N ARG A 246 -21.85 18.01 6.40
CA ARG A 246 -22.91 17.36 7.21
C ARG A 246 -22.43 16.54 8.42
N GLY A 247 -21.41 17.03 9.14
CA GLY A 247 -20.88 16.35 10.34
C GLY A 247 -19.64 15.50 10.08
N THR A 248 -19.51 14.92 8.87
CA THR A 248 -18.31 14.22 8.44
C THR A 248 -17.26 15.21 7.96
N ARG A 249 -16.11 15.27 8.65
CA ARG A 249 -14.92 15.96 8.13
C ARG A 249 -14.06 14.94 7.41
N ARG A 250 -13.83 15.15 6.11
CA ARG A 250 -12.87 14.36 5.33
C ARG A 250 -11.70 15.23 4.95
N GLU A 251 -10.51 14.75 5.25
CA GLU A 251 -9.29 15.39 4.76
C GLU A 251 -9.18 15.11 3.25
N ARG A 252 -9.10 16.19 2.47
CA ARG A 252 -8.89 16.11 1.03
C ARG A 252 -7.63 16.85 0.66
N ILE A 253 -6.91 16.29 -0.29
CA ILE A 253 -5.73 16.88 -0.88
C ILE A 253 -6.14 17.46 -2.23
N ALA A 254 -5.87 18.74 -2.44
CA ALA A 254 -6.05 19.38 -3.73
C ALA A 254 -4.87 19.02 -4.64
N VAL A 255 -5.17 18.47 -5.80
CA VAL A 255 -4.17 18.15 -6.82
C VAL A 255 -3.75 19.44 -7.54
N PRO A 256 -2.46 19.62 -7.85
CA PRO A 256 -2.00 20.75 -8.66
C PRO A 256 -2.56 20.68 -10.08
N ALA A 257 -3.00 21.82 -10.61
CA ALA A 257 -3.69 21.91 -11.89
C ALA A 257 -2.91 21.30 -13.07
N GLY A 258 -1.57 21.36 -13.01
CA GLY A 258 -0.71 20.83 -14.08
C GLY A 258 -0.68 19.31 -14.21
N VAL A 259 -1.18 18.56 -13.22
CA VAL A 259 -1.11 17.08 -13.22
C VAL A 259 -2.47 16.39 -13.10
N GLU A 260 -3.57 17.14 -13.00
CA GLU A 260 -4.92 16.59 -12.80
C GLU A 260 -5.31 15.62 -13.93
N THR A 261 -5.15 16.03 -15.19
CA THR A 261 -5.52 15.23 -16.37
C THR A 261 -4.70 13.96 -16.48
N ASP A 262 -3.40 14.03 -16.19
CA ASP A 262 -2.50 12.87 -16.24
C ASP A 262 -2.89 11.84 -15.19
N LEU A 263 -3.22 12.31 -13.97
CA LEU A 263 -3.68 11.45 -12.89
C LEU A 263 -5.01 10.77 -13.23
N GLU A 264 -6.00 11.54 -13.68
CA GLU A 264 -7.31 10.99 -14.09
C GLU A 264 -7.16 9.97 -15.21
N THR A 265 -6.30 10.25 -16.20
CA THR A 265 -6.04 9.35 -17.33
C THR A 265 -5.44 8.03 -16.87
N VAL A 266 -4.46 8.05 -15.96
CA VAL A 266 -3.86 6.82 -15.43
C VAL A 266 -4.85 6.05 -14.57
N ILE A 267 -5.61 6.73 -13.71
CA ILE A 267 -6.64 6.09 -12.88
C ILE A 267 -7.68 5.39 -13.75
N ALA A 268 -8.17 6.05 -14.80
CA ALA A 268 -9.21 5.53 -15.69
C ALA A 268 -8.80 4.24 -16.43
N ARG A 269 -7.49 3.92 -16.51
CA ARG A 269 -7.01 2.66 -17.10
C ARG A 269 -7.06 1.48 -16.12
N VAL A 270 -7.02 1.77 -14.82
CA VAL A 270 -6.90 0.76 -13.75
C VAL A 270 -8.21 0.59 -12.97
N GLY A 271 -9.02 1.64 -12.88
CA GLY A 271 -10.31 1.62 -12.18
C GLY A 271 -11.07 2.93 -12.33
N THR A 272 -11.94 3.23 -11.37
CA THR A 272 -12.75 4.45 -11.37
C THR A 272 -12.20 5.49 -10.40
N ALA A 273 -12.44 6.78 -10.69
CA ALA A 273 -12.03 7.85 -9.78
C ALA A 273 -12.57 7.64 -8.35
N GLU A 274 -13.82 7.19 -8.22
CA GLU A 274 -14.45 6.90 -6.91
C GLU A 274 -13.71 5.81 -6.13
N GLN A 275 -13.29 4.73 -6.78
CA GLN A 275 -12.53 3.65 -6.13
C GLN A 275 -11.23 4.18 -5.51
N PHE A 276 -10.56 5.11 -6.17
CA PHE A 276 -9.31 5.72 -5.68
C PHE A 276 -9.55 6.95 -4.79
N GLY A 277 -10.81 7.27 -4.43
CA GLY A 277 -11.13 8.45 -3.62
C GLY A 277 -10.81 9.76 -4.34
N VAL A 278 -10.87 9.77 -5.67
CA VAL A 278 -10.59 10.93 -6.53
C VAL A 278 -11.89 11.54 -7.02
N MET A 279 -12.00 12.86 -6.92
CA MET A 279 -13.21 13.58 -7.32
C MET A 279 -12.95 15.02 -7.71
N ARG A 280 -13.77 15.56 -8.63
CA ARG A 280 -13.78 17.00 -8.93
C ARG A 280 -14.74 17.73 -8.00
N GLY A 281 -14.26 18.82 -7.41
CA GLY A 281 -15.07 19.74 -6.62
C GLY A 281 -15.96 20.63 -7.50
N ALA A 282 -16.88 21.36 -6.88
CA ALA A 282 -17.71 22.37 -7.58
C ALA A 282 -16.87 23.51 -8.18
N ASP A 283 -15.67 23.74 -7.63
CA ASP A 283 -14.63 24.65 -8.12
C ASP A 283 -13.84 24.08 -9.31
N LYS A 284 -14.23 22.90 -9.82
CA LYS A 284 -13.61 22.15 -10.91
C LYS A 284 -12.21 21.61 -10.60
N ARG A 285 -11.67 21.81 -9.39
CA ARG A 285 -10.36 21.27 -9.00
C ARG A 285 -10.47 19.79 -8.68
N LEU A 286 -9.38 19.05 -8.88
CA LEU A 286 -9.30 17.65 -8.54
C LEU A 286 -8.86 17.49 -7.07
N TYR A 287 -9.54 16.59 -6.37
CA TYR A 287 -9.30 16.26 -4.96
C TYR A 287 -9.08 14.77 -4.78
N ILE A 288 -8.26 14.42 -3.79
CA ILE A 288 -7.96 13.05 -3.39
C ILE A 288 -8.27 12.88 -1.90
N GLU A 289 -8.94 11.78 -1.55
CA GLU A 289 -9.00 11.27 -0.18
C GLU A 289 -7.76 10.39 0.07
N PRO A 290 -6.74 10.88 0.80
CA PRO A 290 -5.40 10.26 0.79
C PRO A 290 -5.39 8.84 1.35
N GLY A 291 -6.18 8.58 2.39
CA GLY A 291 -6.34 7.23 2.95
C GLY A 291 -7.00 6.27 1.95
N VAL A 292 -8.01 6.71 1.19
CA VAL A 292 -8.64 5.84 0.17
C VAL A 292 -7.66 5.59 -0.98
N TYR A 293 -6.97 6.64 -1.43
CA TYR A 293 -6.02 6.53 -2.53
C TYR A 293 -4.88 5.56 -2.22
N ILE A 294 -4.24 5.69 -1.05
CA ILE A 294 -3.08 4.88 -0.69
C ILE A 294 -3.44 3.38 -0.62
N GLU A 295 -4.59 3.05 -0.03
CA GLU A 295 -5.09 1.67 0.08
C GLU A 295 -5.33 1.05 -1.29
N ASN A 296 -5.90 1.83 -2.22
CA ASN A 296 -6.28 1.32 -3.53
C ASN A 296 -5.12 1.23 -4.52
N ILE A 297 -4.03 2.02 -4.35
CA ILE A 297 -2.84 1.86 -5.22
C ILE A 297 -1.93 0.71 -4.76
N PHE A 298 -1.86 0.42 -3.45
CA PHE A 298 -0.91 -0.55 -2.88
C PHE A 298 -0.92 -1.92 -3.58
N PRO A 299 -2.09 -2.57 -3.81
CA PRO A 299 -2.14 -3.87 -4.49
C PRO A 299 -1.49 -3.83 -5.88
N SER A 300 -1.85 -2.83 -6.70
CA SER A 300 -1.29 -2.68 -8.05
C SER A 300 0.22 -2.38 -8.03
N VAL A 301 0.68 -1.59 -7.06
CA VAL A 301 2.09 -1.25 -6.88
C VAL A 301 2.91 -2.47 -6.46
N PHE A 302 2.46 -3.24 -5.47
CA PHE A 302 3.17 -4.44 -5.01
C PHE A 302 3.14 -5.57 -6.05
N ALA A 303 2.05 -5.72 -6.79
CA ALA A 303 1.98 -6.62 -7.94
C ALA A 303 3.02 -6.23 -9.00
N SER A 304 3.15 -4.92 -9.28
CA SER A 304 4.12 -4.40 -10.26
C SER A 304 5.57 -4.57 -9.82
N ILE A 305 5.86 -4.28 -8.55
CA ILE A 305 7.17 -4.53 -7.93
C ILE A 305 7.52 -6.02 -8.03
N SER A 306 6.60 -6.90 -7.65
CA SER A 306 6.79 -8.35 -7.70
C SER A 306 7.00 -8.85 -9.14
N ALA A 307 6.25 -8.30 -10.10
CA ALA A 307 6.41 -8.64 -11.51
C ALA A 307 7.79 -8.23 -12.03
N VAL A 308 8.28 -7.03 -11.70
CA VAL A 308 9.64 -6.59 -12.07
C VAL A 308 10.70 -7.49 -11.42
N MET A 309 10.53 -7.81 -10.14
CA MET A 309 11.43 -8.75 -9.45
C MET A 309 11.44 -10.10 -10.17
N ASN A 310 10.29 -10.69 -10.50
CA ASN A 310 10.19 -11.94 -11.25
C ASN A 310 10.85 -11.89 -12.63
N ALA A 311 10.64 -10.82 -13.38
CA ALA A 311 11.21 -10.65 -14.72
C ALA A 311 12.71 -10.28 -14.70
N THR A 312 13.29 -10.06 -13.52
CA THR A 312 14.73 -9.86 -13.33
C THR A 312 15.43 -11.23 -13.16
N PRO A 313 16.26 -11.66 -14.12
CA PRO A 313 16.84 -12.99 -14.16
C PRO A 313 18.12 -13.07 -13.32
N VAL A 314 17.99 -12.96 -11.99
CA VAL A 314 19.14 -13.01 -11.06
C VAL A 314 19.96 -14.31 -11.17
N GLU A 315 19.40 -15.35 -11.75
CA GLU A 315 20.04 -16.63 -12.07
C GLU A 315 21.22 -16.49 -13.05
N THR A 316 21.25 -15.43 -13.86
CA THR A 316 22.33 -15.19 -14.83
C THR A 316 23.56 -14.54 -14.21
N LEU A 317 23.45 -14.08 -12.96
CA LEU A 317 24.57 -13.49 -12.24
C LEU A 317 25.64 -14.55 -11.94
N ALA A 318 26.91 -14.13 -11.99
CA ALA A 318 28.03 -15.00 -11.63
C ALA A 318 27.94 -15.45 -10.16
N GLY A 319 28.19 -16.74 -9.91
CA GLY A 319 28.14 -17.32 -8.56
C GLY A 319 26.75 -17.73 -8.07
N VAL A 320 25.70 -17.45 -8.84
CA VAL A 320 24.33 -17.87 -8.50
C VAL A 320 24.07 -19.29 -8.99
N ASP A 321 23.66 -20.17 -8.07
CA ASP A 321 23.14 -21.50 -8.36
C ASP A 321 21.61 -21.46 -8.30
N PRO A 322 20.89 -21.59 -9.44
CA PRO A 322 19.43 -21.52 -9.47
C PRO A 322 18.74 -22.54 -8.55
N ALA A 323 19.37 -23.69 -8.29
CA ALA A 323 18.82 -24.73 -7.41
C ALA A 323 18.85 -24.34 -5.92
N LYS A 324 19.62 -23.31 -5.55
CA LYS A 324 19.76 -22.81 -4.17
C LYS A 324 19.00 -21.52 -3.91
N LEU A 325 18.33 -20.95 -4.92
CA LEU A 325 17.54 -19.74 -4.74
C LEU A 325 16.32 -20.03 -3.87
N LEU A 326 16.02 -19.10 -2.97
CA LEU A 326 14.85 -19.20 -2.11
C LEU A 326 13.61 -18.83 -2.93
N THR A 327 12.69 -19.77 -3.15
CA THR A 327 11.45 -19.49 -3.90
C THR A 327 10.30 -19.02 -3.00
N GLY A 328 10.52 -19.02 -1.69
CA GLY A 328 9.56 -18.65 -0.67
C GLY A 328 10.23 -18.42 0.68
N PRO A 329 9.43 -18.22 1.73
CA PRO A 329 9.95 -18.13 3.09
C PRO A 329 10.66 -19.44 3.49
N PRO A 330 11.62 -19.38 4.43
CA PRO A 330 12.26 -20.59 4.96
C PRO A 330 11.24 -21.58 5.53
N ASP A 331 11.51 -22.88 5.36
CA ASP A 331 10.71 -23.97 5.92
C ASP A 331 11.08 -24.23 7.39
N ASP A 332 10.97 -23.21 8.25
CA ASP A 332 11.18 -23.33 9.68
C ASP A 332 9.86 -23.31 10.46
N GLU A 333 9.47 -24.46 11.04
CA GLU A 333 8.20 -24.59 11.80
C GLU A 333 8.09 -23.61 12.98
N THR A 334 9.22 -23.08 13.46
CA THR A 334 9.31 -22.11 14.56
C THR A 334 9.73 -20.71 14.11
N GLY A 335 9.82 -20.49 12.80
CA GLY A 335 10.29 -19.24 12.22
C GLY A 335 9.30 -18.09 12.28
N ILE A 336 9.83 -16.90 12.04
CA ILE A 336 9.03 -15.67 11.97
C ILE A 336 8.18 -15.57 10.70
N PHE A 337 8.42 -16.47 9.74
CA PHE A 337 7.73 -16.48 8.45
C PHE A 337 6.71 -17.61 8.32
N THR A 338 6.32 -18.30 9.39
CA THR A 338 5.30 -19.36 9.29
C THR A 338 3.96 -18.83 8.75
N ALA A 339 3.21 -19.69 8.07
CA ALA A 339 1.92 -19.29 7.48
C ALA A 339 0.93 -18.67 8.52
N PRO A 340 0.78 -19.20 9.75
CA PRO A 340 -0.07 -18.56 10.77
C PRO A 340 0.37 -17.14 11.12
N ILE A 341 1.69 -16.90 11.24
CA ILE A 341 2.22 -15.56 11.52
C ILE A 341 1.92 -14.61 10.36
N ARG A 342 2.22 -15.02 9.12
CA ARG A 342 1.99 -14.16 7.93
C ARG A 342 0.51 -13.80 7.79
N THR A 343 -0.39 -14.79 7.94
CA THR A 343 -1.84 -14.56 7.91
C THR A 343 -2.28 -13.60 9.01
N ARG A 344 -1.76 -13.75 10.24
CA ARG A 344 -2.11 -12.85 11.35
C ARG A 344 -1.59 -11.43 11.13
N ILE A 345 -0.37 -11.29 10.60
CA ILE A 345 0.21 -9.99 10.23
C ILE A 345 -0.60 -9.31 9.15
N ARG A 346 -1.00 -10.03 8.09
CA ARG A 346 -1.89 -9.54 7.03
C ARG A 346 -3.20 -9.00 7.58
N LEU A 347 -3.91 -9.82 8.38
CA LEU A 347 -5.17 -9.43 9.03
C LEU A 347 -5.03 -8.17 9.87
N LEU A 348 -4.02 -8.11 10.75
CA LEU A 348 -3.80 -6.94 11.60
C LEU A 348 -3.38 -5.72 10.78
N SER A 349 -2.61 -5.90 9.70
CA SER A 349 -2.21 -4.79 8.81
C SER A 349 -3.37 -4.19 8.02
N GLY A 350 -4.47 -4.94 7.85
CA GLY A 350 -5.60 -4.53 7.02
C GLY A 350 -5.27 -4.50 5.53
N ILE A 351 -4.32 -5.32 5.07
CA ILE A 351 -3.95 -5.46 3.66
C ILE A 351 -4.25 -6.91 3.25
N GLU A 352 -5.23 -7.10 2.38
CA GLU A 352 -5.58 -8.40 1.79
C GLU A 352 -4.78 -8.68 0.52
#